data_AF-A0A7C7M6R0-F1
#
_entry.id   AF-A0A7C7M6R0-F1
#
_cell.length_a   1.000
_cell.length_b   1.000
_cell.length_c   1.000
_cell.angle_alpha   90.00
_cell.angle_beta   90.00
_cell.angle_gamma   90.00
#
_symmetry.space_group_name_H-M   'P 1'
#
loop_
_entity.id
_entity.type
_entity.pdbx_description
1 polymer ?
#
loop_
_entity_poly.entity_id
_entity_poly.type
_entity_poly.pdbx_seq_one_letter_code
_entity_poly.pdbx_strand_id
1 'polypeptide(L)'
;RELAMLVTARENDCQYIWYAHAAAGRRAGLSDDLVNNLRDKRPLTGISAQESAVVEFGQEYFRTRRVSQAAFDAALSEFGVRGLAELTSLMGYYALLAFNINAFEMLPEGGEEALLPV
;
A
#
# COMPACT_ATOMS: atom_id res chain seq x y z
N ARG A 1 -9.17 -0.12 -0.78
CA ARG A 1 -8.51 -0.73 -1.98
C ARG A 1 -7.24 0.03 -2.36
N GLU A 2 -7.33 1.33 -2.67
CA GLU A 2 -6.17 2.15 -3.08
C GLU A 2 -5.01 2.12 -2.09
N LEU A 3 -5.28 2.25 -0.78
CA LEU A 3 -4.23 2.20 0.24
C LEU A 3 -3.44 0.89 0.22
N ALA A 4 -4.09 -0.27 0.01
CA ALA A 4 -3.40 -1.55 -0.07
C ALA A 4 -2.42 -1.60 -1.26
N MET A 5 -2.83 -1.05 -2.41
CA MET A 5 -1.99 -0.98 -3.60
C MET A 5 -0.83 0.00 -3.41
N LEU A 6 -1.06 1.13 -2.73
CA LEU A 6 -0.01 2.10 -2.37
C LEU A 6 1.01 1.53 -1.37
N VAL A 7 0.55 0.79 -0.36
CA VAL A 7 1.42 0.08 0.58
C VAL A 7 2.25 -0.95 -0.17
N THR A 8 1.64 -1.80 -1.00
CA THR A 8 2.37 -2.77 -1.83
C THR A 8 3.37 -2.10 -2.77
N ALA A 9 2.98 -1.01 -3.44
CA ALA A 9 3.85 -0.26 -4.33
C ALA A 9 5.06 0.29 -3.57
N ARG A 10 4.84 0.92 -2.40
CA ARG A 10 5.94 1.50 -1.63
C ARG A 10 6.85 0.45 -1.02
N GLU A 11 6.32 -0.67 -0.53
CA GLU A 11 7.16 -1.75 0.02
C GLU A 11 7.97 -2.49 -1.05
N ASN A 12 7.61 -2.35 -2.33
CA ASN A 12 8.40 -2.85 -3.47
C ASN A 12 9.10 -1.71 -4.24
N ASP A 13 9.06 -0.47 -3.74
CA ASP A 13 9.63 0.71 -4.41
C ASP A 13 9.23 0.85 -5.89
N CYS A 14 7.99 0.46 -6.22
CA CYS A 14 7.47 0.41 -7.58
C CYS A 14 6.89 1.76 -8.02
N GLN A 15 7.67 2.51 -8.79
CA GLN A 15 7.33 3.85 -9.30
C GLN A 15 6.01 3.87 -10.07
N TYR A 16 5.85 2.95 -11.03
CA TYR A 16 4.69 2.93 -11.93
C TYR A 16 3.38 2.74 -11.18
N ILE A 17 3.32 1.76 -10.27
CA ILE A 17 2.10 1.49 -9.49
C ILE A 17 1.81 2.64 -8.54
N TRP A 18 2.83 3.14 -7.83
CA TRP A 18 2.65 4.29 -6.95
C TRP A 18 2.01 5.45 -7.71
N TYR A 19 2.60 5.78 -8.87
CA TYR A 19 2.17 6.86 -9.72
C TYR A 19 0.72 6.69 -10.22
N ALA A 20 0.36 5.49 -10.68
CA ALA A 20 -0.99 5.19 -11.17
C ALA A 20 -2.07 5.29 -10.07
N HIS A 21 -1.71 5.02 -8.82
CA HIS A 21 -2.68 4.87 -7.73
C HIS A 21 -2.70 6.03 -6.73
N ALA A 22 -1.67 6.85 -6.62
CA ALA A 22 -1.61 7.92 -5.61
C ALA A 22 -2.75 8.93 -5.78
N ALA A 23 -2.90 9.47 -7.00
CA ALA A 23 -3.98 10.41 -7.31
C ALA A 23 -5.37 9.77 -7.20
N ALA A 24 -5.49 8.48 -7.52
CA ALA A 24 -6.75 7.74 -7.36
C ALA A 24 -7.11 7.54 -5.88
N GLY A 25 -6.13 7.23 -5.03
CA GLY A 25 -6.28 7.14 -3.59
C GLY A 25 -6.78 8.44 -2.96
N ARG A 26 -6.20 9.59 -3.34
CA ARG A 26 -6.66 10.91 -2.89
C ARG A 26 -8.11 11.17 -3.30
N ARG A 27 -8.47 10.94 -4.57
CA ARG A 27 -9.86 11.07 -5.06
C ARG A 27 -10.84 10.14 -4.34
N ALA A 28 -10.36 8.99 -3.86
CA ALA A 28 -11.14 8.04 -3.09
C ALA A 28 -11.23 8.38 -1.58
N GLY A 29 -10.62 9.49 -1.14
CA GLY A 29 -10.73 10.01 0.22
C GLY A 29 -9.53 9.75 1.13
N LEU A 30 -8.43 9.16 0.63
CA LEU A 30 -7.18 9.11 1.40
C LEU A 30 -6.66 10.54 1.61
N SER A 31 -6.26 10.86 2.84
CA SER A 31 -5.70 12.18 3.13
C SER A 31 -4.36 12.40 2.45
N ASP A 32 -4.06 13.66 2.14
CA ASP A 32 -2.78 13.98 1.52
C ASP A 32 -1.59 13.61 2.41
N ASP A 33 -1.73 13.80 3.72
CA ASP A 33 -0.74 13.45 4.71
C ASP A 33 -0.48 11.95 4.77
N LEU A 34 -1.51 11.11 4.69
CA LEU A 34 -1.34 9.65 4.64
C LEU A 34 -0.52 9.25 3.42
N VAL A 35 -0.91 9.69 2.22
CA VAL A 35 -0.22 9.33 0.98
C VAL A 35 1.22 9.85 0.99
N ASN A 36 1.43 11.11 1.40
CA ASN A 36 2.76 11.73 1.42
C ASN A 36 3.68 11.10 2.48
N ASN A 37 3.16 10.83 3.69
CA ASN A 37 3.97 10.22 4.73
C ASN A 37 4.28 8.75 4.41
N LEU A 38 3.36 8.01 3.79
CA LEU A 38 3.62 6.67 3.28
C LEU A 38 4.73 6.70 2.21
N ARG A 39 4.65 7.63 1.25
CA ARG A 39 5.69 7.85 0.22
C ARG A 39 7.05 8.06 0.85
N ASP A 40 7.13 8.97 1.81
CA ASP A 40 8.39 9.43 2.37
C ASP A 40 8.88 8.57 3.54
N LYS A 41 8.19 7.45 3.82
CA LYS A 41 8.46 6.56 4.97
C LYS A 41 8.51 7.33 6.30
N ARG A 42 7.64 8.35 6.43
CA ARG A 42 7.45 9.16 7.64
C ARG A 42 6.35 8.56 8.53
N PRO A 43 6.31 8.89 9.83
CA PRO A 43 5.23 8.44 10.71
C PRO A 43 3.86 8.81 10.15
N LEU A 44 2.95 7.83 10.12
CA LEU A 44 1.56 8.05 9.74
C LEU A 44 0.80 8.51 10.99
N THR A 45 0.16 9.68 10.93
CA THR A 45 -0.57 10.27 12.06
C THR A 45 -2.00 10.57 11.65
N GLY A 46 -2.95 10.45 12.58
CA GLY A 46 -4.36 10.76 12.33
C GLY A 46 -5.07 9.80 11.36
N ILE A 47 -4.51 8.61 11.10
CA ILE A 47 -5.13 7.58 10.26
C ILE A 47 -6.19 6.81 11.06
N SER A 48 -7.24 6.35 10.38
CA SER A 48 -8.27 5.51 10.98
C SER A 48 -7.76 4.12 11.35
N ALA A 49 -8.49 3.41 12.21
CA ALA A 49 -8.17 2.01 12.56
C ALA A 49 -8.12 1.12 11.31
N GLN A 50 -9.06 1.31 10.38
CA GLN A 50 -9.09 0.61 9.12
C GLN A 50 -7.85 0.87 8.25
N GLU A 51 -7.39 2.12 8.15
CA GLU A 51 -6.18 2.46 7.40
C GLU A 51 -4.91 1.91 8.07
N SER A 52 -4.83 1.99 9.40
CA SER A 52 -3.73 1.43 10.19
C SER A 52 -3.61 -0.08 9.96
N ALA A 53 -4.73 -0.80 10.00
CA ALA A 53 -4.78 -2.24 9.77
C ALA A 53 -4.25 -2.63 8.38
N VAL A 54 -4.58 -1.87 7.32
CA VAL A 54 -4.02 -2.11 5.97
C VAL A 54 -2.52 -1.88 5.94
N VAL A 55 -2.05 -0.77 6.51
CA VAL A 55 -0.63 -0.40 6.48
C VAL A 55 0.20 -1.40 7.26
N GLU A 56 -0.17 -1.69 8.51
CA GLU A 56 0.59 -2.58 9.40
C GLU A 56 0.64 -4.01 8.83
N PHE A 57 -0.49 -4.55 8.40
CA PHE A 57 -0.57 -5.89 7.80
C PHE A 57 0.36 -6.02 6.58
N GLY A 58 0.30 -5.03 5.67
CA GLY A 58 1.16 -5.02 4.49
C GLY A 58 2.64 -4.84 4.84
N GLN A 59 2.98 -3.86 5.67
CA GLN A 59 4.37 -3.55 6.03
C GLN A 59 5.04 -4.70 6.78
N GLU A 60 4.36 -5.33 7.74
CA GLU A 60 4.90 -6.50 8.43
C GLU A 60 5.20 -7.62 7.44
N TYR A 61 4.25 -7.97 6.58
CA TYR A 61 4.45 -9.03 5.61
C TYR A 61 5.58 -8.73 4.63
N PHE A 62 5.61 -7.55 4.02
CA PHE A 62 6.61 -7.24 3.00
C PHE A 62 8.03 -7.13 3.60
N ARG A 63 8.18 -6.64 4.83
CA ARG A 63 9.48 -6.47 5.48
C ARG A 63 9.98 -7.73 6.19
N THR A 64 9.09 -8.53 6.77
CA THR A 64 9.45 -9.66 7.65
C THR A 64 9.00 -11.02 7.14
N ARG A 65 8.18 -11.06 6.08
CA ARG A 65 7.53 -12.26 5.53
C ARG A 65 6.59 -12.96 6.52
N ARG A 66 6.18 -12.25 7.57
CA ARG A 66 5.25 -12.70 8.60
C ARG A 66 4.29 -11.57 8.93
N VAL A 67 3.10 -11.94 9.36
CA VAL A 67 2.14 -11.04 10.00
C VAL A 67 2.00 -11.52 11.43
N SER A 68 2.15 -10.62 12.39
CA SER A 68 1.95 -10.91 13.80
C SER A 68 0.47 -11.21 14.08
N GLN A 69 0.19 -11.96 15.15
CA GLN A 69 -1.19 -12.24 15.52
C GLN A 69 -1.97 -10.94 15.80
N ALA A 70 -1.32 -9.95 16.42
CA ALA A 70 -1.94 -8.65 16.70
C ALA A 70 -2.36 -7.92 15.42
N ALA A 71 -1.49 -7.84 14.41
CA ALA A 71 -1.81 -7.22 13.13
C ALA A 71 -2.87 -8.01 12.35
N PHE A 72 -2.84 -9.34 12.43
CA PHE A 72 -3.86 -10.20 11.83
C PHE A 72 -5.23 -9.98 12.47
N ASP A 73 -5.31 -9.97 13.81
CA ASP A 73 -6.56 -9.79 14.56
C ASP A 73 -7.13 -8.38 14.34
N ALA A 74 -6.29 -7.35 14.28
CA ALA A 74 -6.70 -6.00 13.96
C ALA A 74 -7.33 -5.92 12.56
N ALA A 75 -6.66 -6.48 11.54
CA ALA A 75 -7.21 -6.53 10.19
C ALA A 75 -8.48 -7.41 10.11
N LEU A 76 -8.53 -8.52 10.83
CA LEU A 76 -9.72 -9.37 10.88
C LEU A 76 -10.91 -8.63 11.51
N SER A 77 -10.69 -7.84 12.56
CA SER A 77 -11.72 -7.02 13.19
C SER A 77 -12.29 -5.96 12.25
N GLU A 78 -11.42 -5.30 11.47
CA GLU A 78 -11.82 -4.22 10.55
C GLU A 78 -12.51 -4.73 9.27
N PHE A 79 -12.14 -5.93 8.79
CA PHE A 79 -12.54 -6.41 7.45
C PHE A 79 -13.38 -7.69 7.46
N GLY A 80 -13.41 -8.42 8.58
CA GLY A 80 -13.91 -9.77 8.64
C GLY A 80 -13.12 -10.74 7.76
N VAL A 81 -13.49 -12.02 7.79
CA VAL A 81 -12.76 -13.09 7.08
C VAL A 81 -12.68 -12.81 5.58
N ARG A 82 -13.80 -12.42 4.96
CA ARG A 82 -13.87 -12.17 3.52
C ARG A 82 -13.02 -10.97 3.11
N GLY A 83 -13.17 -9.84 3.80
CA GLY A 83 -12.43 -8.63 3.46
C GLY A 83 -10.92 -8.79 3.67
N LEU A 84 -10.50 -9.52 4.71
CA LEU A 84 -9.09 -9.83 4.94
C LEU A 84 -8.51 -10.76 3.85
N ALA A 85 -9.27 -11.75 3.40
CA ALA A 85 -8.86 -12.59 2.28
C ALA A 85 -8.70 -11.76 0.99
N GLU A 86 -9.68 -10.90 0.68
CA GLU A 86 -9.63 -9.99 -0.48
C GLU A 86 -8.44 -9.01 -0.39
N LEU A 87 -8.16 -8.46 0.79
CA LEU A 87 -7.00 -7.61 1.07
C LEU A 87 -5.69 -8.33 0.78
N THR A 88 -5.54 -9.55 1.31
CA THR A 88 -4.33 -10.36 1.16
C THR A 88 -4.10 -10.73 -0.31
N SER A 89 -5.15 -11.16 -1.01
CA SER A 89 -5.08 -11.48 -2.44
C SER A 89 -4.73 -10.25 -3.28
N LEU A 90 -5.30 -9.08 -2.97
CA LEU A 90 -5.00 -7.84 -3.68
C LEU A 90 -3.53 -7.43 -3.53
N MET A 91 -3.01 -7.47 -2.31
CA MET A 91 -1.59 -7.15 -2.05
C MET A 91 -0.65 -8.14 -2.74
N GLY A 92 -0.97 -9.44 -2.72
CA GLY A 92 -0.19 -10.47 -3.43
C GLY A 92 -0.19 -10.26 -4.95
N TYR A 93 -1.35 -9.94 -5.53
CA TYR A 93 -1.48 -9.64 -6.95
C TYR A 93 -0.65 -8.40 -7.35
N TYR A 94 -0.73 -7.31 -6.57
CA TYR A 94 0.06 -6.11 -6.85
C TYR A 94 1.56 -6.31 -6.62
N ALA A 95 1.96 -7.22 -5.73
CA ALA A 95 3.36 -7.60 -5.57
C ALA A 95 3.88 -8.34 -6.82
N LEU A 96 3.08 -9.22 -7.42
CA LEU A 96 3.41 -9.85 -8.70
C LEU A 96 3.55 -8.81 -9.83
N LEU A 97 2.65 -7.83 -9.89
CA LEU A 97 2.75 -6.74 -10.87
C LEU A 97 4.01 -5.90 -10.64
N ALA A 98 4.26 -5.49 -9.39
CA ALA A 98 5.45 -4.72 -9.02
C ALA A 98 6.74 -5.46 -9.38
N PHE A 99 6.78 -6.78 -9.15
CA PHE A 99 7.91 -7.62 -9.54
C PHE A 99 8.19 -7.53 -11.05
N ASN A 100 7.17 -7.70 -11.90
CA ASN A 100 7.34 -7.57 -13.34
C ASN A 100 7.77 -6.15 -13.72
N ILE A 101 7.06 -5.13 -13.23
CA ILE A 101 7.33 -3.72 -13.56
C ILE A 101 8.76 -3.31 -13.22
N ASN A 102 9.21 -3.66 -12.02
CA ASN A 102 10.55 -3.31 -11.56
C ASN A 102 11.63 -4.12 -12.29
N ALA A 103 11.39 -5.41 -12.55
CA ALA A 103 12.34 -6.26 -13.29
C ALA A 103 12.57 -5.78 -14.73
N PHE A 104 11.58 -5.14 -15.34
CA PHE A 104 11.67 -4.53 -16.66
C PHE A 104 11.91 -3.01 -16.63
N GLU A 105 12.19 -2.44 -15.46
CA GLU A 105 12.50 -1.02 -15.26
C GLU A 105 11.46 -0.07 -15.90
N MET A 106 10.18 -0.45 -15.88
CA MET A 106 9.12 0.35 -16.50
C MET A 106 8.83 1.60 -15.66
N LEU A 107 8.89 2.77 -16.30
CA LEU A 107 8.60 4.07 -15.69
C LEU A 107 7.21 4.57 -16.09
N PRO A 108 6.52 5.31 -15.21
CA PRO A 108 5.26 5.95 -15.56
C PRO A 108 5.47 7.06 -16.61
N GLU A 109 4.49 7.27 -17.48
CA GLU A 109 4.51 8.33 -18.49
C GLU A 109 3.55 9.47 -18.13
N GLY A 110 4.09 10.68 -17.88
CA GLY A 110 3.34 11.94 -17.74
C GLY A 110 2.36 12.05 -16.55
N GLY A 111 2.00 13.27 -16.13
CA GLY A 111 1.03 13.57 -15.05
C GLY A 111 1.59 14.39 -13.86
N GLU A 112 0.89 14.43 -12.72
CA GLU A 112 1.11 15.41 -11.64
C GLU A 112 1.64 14.85 -10.31
N GLU A 113 1.71 13.52 -10.16
CA GLU A 113 2.17 12.92 -8.89
C GLU A 113 3.70 12.88 -8.80
N ALA A 114 4.22 13.06 -7.59
CA ALA A 114 5.66 12.92 -7.37
C ALA A 114 6.06 11.44 -7.39
N LEU A 115 7.21 11.16 -8.01
CA LEU A 115 7.86 9.85 -7.94
C LEU A 115 8.25 9.51 -6.50
N LEU A 116 8.42 8.21 -6.23
CA LEU A 116 8.95 7.71 -4.95
C LEU A 116 10.39 8.20 -4.76
N PRO A 117 10.76 8.63 -3.54
CA PRO A 117 12.15 8.84 -3.16
C PRO A 117 12.78 7.47 -2.85
N VAL A 118 13.43 6.88 -3.85
CA VAL A 118 14.11 5.57 -3.80
C VAL A 118 15.61 5.73 -4.00
#